data_AF-A0AAU4CJE7-F1
#
_entry.id   AF-A0AAU4CJE7-F1
#
_cell.length_a   1.000
_cell.length_b   1.000
_cell.length_c   1.000
_cell.angle_alpha   90.00
_cell.angle_beta   90.00
_cell.angle_gamma   90.00
#
_symmetry.space_group_name_H-M   'P 1'
#
loop_
_entity.id
_entity.type
_entity.pdbx_description
1 polymer ?
#
loop_
_entity_poly.entity_id
_entity_poly.type
_entity_poly.pdbx_seq_one_letter_code
_entity_poly.pdbx_strand_id
1 'polypeptide(L)'
;MSFRERGVTMAKGDTTRLDEAATAIGVWQAGADLKDLRSACPFVHYGPLAEAHERGTAVETMWTIYRQTTATHVDHDLIEAAYAEPRLRALFPFHSHRSLNFSRCTGFPYTHDVPVITSVDGKYRVTWWKTRSPHGPADIGETENPHDAVALVLVHLPAGCGPAVAGTADDLDTSDSA
;
A
#
# COMPACT_ATOMS: atom_id res chain seq x y z
N MET A 1 9.49 -13.70 -15.51
CA MET A 1 9.36 -14.26 -14.13
C MET A 1 9.21 -13.14 -13.09
N SER A 2 8.72 -13.45 -11.89
CA SER A 2 8.57 -12.47 -10.80
C SER A 2 9.04 -13.01 -9.45
N PHE A 3 9.77 -12.17 -8.71
CA PHE A 3 10.25 -12.41 -7.36
C PHE A 3 9.34 -11.68 -6.37
N ARG A 4 8.90 -12.37 -5.32
CA ARG A 4 7.91 -11.88 -4.37
C ARG A 4 8.34 -12.17 -2.94
N GLU A 5 8.06 -11.21 -2.06
CA GLU A 5 8.26 -11.33 -0.61
C GLU A 5 7.14 -10.56 0.10
N ARG A 6 6.58 -11.14 1.17
CA ARG A 6 5.60 -10.47 2.08
C ARG A 6 4.50 -9.69 1.34
N GLY A 7 3.93 -10.29 0.29
CA GLY A 7 2.86 -9.67 -0.49
C GLY A 7 3.27 -8.62 -1.53
N VAL A 8 4.57 -8.39 -1.70
CA VAL A 8 5.14 -7.39 -2.62
C VAL A 8 5.81 -8.09 -3.80
N THR A 9 5.66 -7.54 -5.01
CA THR A 9 6.50 -7.94 -6.13
C THR A 9 7.81 -7.17 -6.07
N MET A 10 8.87 -7.85 -5.62
CA MET A 10 10.18 -7.26 -5.37
C MET A 10 10.92 -7.01 -6.68
N ALA A 11 10.87 -7.95 -7.62
CA ALA A 11 11.48 -7.78 -8.93
C ALA A 11 10.76 -8.57 -10.02
N LYS A 12 10.95 -8.15 -11.28
CA LYS A 12 10.49 -8.85 -12.47
C LYS A 12 11.62 -8.90 -13.49
N GLY A 13 11.64 -9.90 -14.33
CA GLY A 13 12.59 -9.97 -15.43
C GLY A 13 12.20 -11.08 -16.37
N ASP A 14 12.50 -10.92 -17.66
CA ASP A 14 12.22 -11.90 -18.68
C ASP A 14 13.50 -12.20 -19.46
N THR A 15 13.76 -13.49 -19.69
CA THR A 15 14.90 -13.98 -20.47
C THR A 15 14.46 -15.23 -21.24
N THR A 16 15.06 -15.46 -22.41
CA THR A 16 14.87 -16.69 -23.20
C THR A 16 15.90 -17.76 -22.83
N ARG A 17 16.87 -17.43 -21.97
CA ARG A 17 17.98 -18.29 -21.57
C ARG A 17 17.69 -18.97 -20.24
N LEU A 18 17.67 -20.30 -20.24
CA LEU A 18 17.36 -21.09 -19.04
C LEU A 18 18.43 -20.97 -17.95
N ASP A 19 19.70 -20.82 -18.33
CA ASP A 19 20.83 -20.63 -17.40
C ASP A 19 20.74 -19.28 -16.66
N GLU A 20 20.36 -18.22 -17.36
CA GLU A 20 20.10 -16.90 -16.75
C GLU A 20 18.91 -16.95 -15.79
N ALA A 21 17.83 -17.64 -16.18
CA ALA A 21 16.67 -17.82 -15.32
C ALA A 21 17.02 -18.60 -14.04
N ALA A 22 17.75 -19.72 -14.17
CA ALA A 22 18.21 -20.52 -13.05
C ALA A 22 19.15 -19.74 -12.12
N THR A 23 20.04 -18.92 -12.69
CA THR A 23 20.95 -18.06 -11.93
C THR A 23 20.17 -17.05 -11.08
N ALA A 24 19.20 -16.34 -11.66
CA ALA A 24 18.41 -15.35 -10.92
C ALA A 24 17.59 -15.99 -9.78
N ILE A 25 17.02 -17.18 -10.03
CA ILE A 25 16.31 -17.95 -8.99
C ILE A 25 17.27 -18.34 -7.87
N GLY A 26 18.47 -18.83 -8.19
CA GLY A 26 19.47 -19.21 -7.19
C GLY A 26 19.96 -18.03 -6.36
N VAL A 27 20.25 -16.89 -6.99
CA VAL A 27 20.66 -15.65 -6.32
C VAL A 27 19.57 -15.15 -5.38
N TRP A 28 18.32 -15.14 -5.83
CA TRP A 28 17.18 -14.76 -4.99
C TRP A 28 17.00 -15.71 -3.78
N GLN A 29 17.07 -17.02 -4.00
CA GLN A 29 16.94 -18.02 -2.94
C GLN A 29 18.08 -17.95 -1.91
N ALA A 30 19.26 -17.46 -2.31
CA ALA A 30 20.38 -17.21 -1.41
C ALA A 30 20.19 -15.96 -0.52
N GLY A 31 19.10 -15.21 -0.69
CA GLY A 31 18.78 -14.02 0.10
C GLY A 31 19.50 -12.76 -0.36
N ALA A 32 19.89 -12.68 -1.64
CA ALA A 32 20.46 -11.46 -2.22
C ALA A 32 19.45 -10.31 -2.18
N ASP A 33 19.95 -9.11 -1.91
CA ASP A 33 19.16 -7.89 -2.03
C ASP A 33 18.86 -7.56 -3.51
N LEU A 34 17.97 -6.61 -3.75
CA LEU A 34 17.54 -6.22 -5.09
C LEU A 34 18.73 -5.75 -5.96
N LYS A 35 19.68 -5.04 -5.37
CA LYS A 35 20.84 -4.49 -6.08
C LYS A 35 21.78 -5.61 -6.52
N ASP A 36 22.07 -6.56 -5.64
CA ASP A 36 22.88 -7.73 -5.92
C ASP A 36 22.19 -8.65 -6.95
N LEU A 37 20.88 -8.84 -6.83
CA LEU A 37 20.08 -9.58 -7.81
C LEU A 37 20.20 -8.95 -9.21
N ARG A 38 20.04 -7.64 -9.34
CA ARG A 38 20.18 -6.95 -10.64
C ARG A 38 21.62 -6.94 -11.15
N SER A 39 22.60 -6.87 -10.25
CA SER A 39 24.02 -6.96 -10.62
C SER A 39 24.36 -8.33 -11.21
N ALA A 40 23.85 -9.40 -10.61
CA ALA A 40 24.04 -10.77 -11.10
C ALA A 40 23.18 -11.07 -12.34
N CYS A 41 22.01 -10.44 -12.46
CA CYS A 41 21.03 -10.69 -13.51
C CYS A 41 20.51 -9.37 -14.10
N PRO A 42 21.20 -8.77 -15.09
CA PRO A 42 20.87 -7.43 -15.60
C PRO A 42 19.49 -7.29 -16.26
N PHE A 43 18.87 -8.40 -16.65
CA PHE A 43 17.50 -8.46 -17.20
C PHE A 43 16.43 -8.34 -16.10
N VAL A 44 16.82 -8.30 -14.83
CA VAL A 44 15.94 -8.08 -13.68
C VAL A 44 15.77 -6.58 -13.44
N HIS A 45 14.52 -6.18 -13.22
CA HIS A 45 14.09 -4.82 -12.96
C HIS A 45 13.17 -4.79 -11.75
N TYR A 46 13.27 -3.72 -10.97
CA TYR A 46 12.44 -3.44 -9.81
C TYR A 46 12.14 -1.95 -9.75
N GLY A 47 11.04 -1.60 -9.10
CA GLY A 47 10.59 -0.21 -8.97
C GLY A 47 10.90 0.38 -7.59
N PRO A 48 10.68 1.71 -7.42
CA PRO A 48 10.98 2.42 -6.17
C PRO A 48 10.31 1.83 -4.93
N LEU A 49 9.08 1.31 -5.08
CA LEU A 49 8.35 0.70 -3.97
C LEU A 49 9.04 -0.59 -3.48
N ALA A 50 9.55 -1.42 -4.39
CA ALA A 50 10.26 -2.64 -4.00
C ALA A 50 11.55 -2.32 -3.22
N GLU A 51 12.33 -1.33 -3.67
CA GLU A 51 13.49 -0.88 -2.92
C GLU A 51 13.10 -0.28 -1.56
N ALA A 52 11.98 0.43 -1.50
CA ALA A 52 11.48 0.98 -0.25
C ALA A 52 11.04 -0.11 0.73
N HIS A 53 10.50 -1.23 0.26
CA HIS A 53 10.21 -2.38 1.11
C HIS A 53 11.47 -3.00 1.68
N GLU A 54 12.50 -3.21 0.85
CA GLU A 54 13.79 -3.73 1.29
C GLU A 54 14.44 -2.83 2.36
N ARG A 55 14.31 -1.50 2.23
CA ARG A 55 14.83 -0.53 3.21
C ARG A 55 13.92 -0.27 4.42
N GLY A 56 12.70 -0.79 4.43
CA GLY A 56 11.72 -0.50 5.48
C GLY A 56 11.09 0.90 5.40
N THR A 57 11.16 1.59 4.25
CA THR A 57 10.63 2.95 4.02
C THR A 57 9.40 2.97 3.12
N ALA A 58 8.67 1.86 3.00
CA ALA A 58 7.56 1.68 2.05
C ALA A 58 6.42 2.69 2.24
N VAL A 59 6.01 2.96 3.49
CA VAL A 59 4.95 3.93 3.82
C VAL A 59 5.31 5.33 3.36
N GLU A 60 6.48 5.83 3.76
CA GLU A 60 6.97 7.14 3.36
C GLU A 60 7.10 7.27 1.84
N THR A 61 7.61 6.22 1.19
CA THR A 61 7.79 6.21 -0.27
C THR A 61 6.45 6.26 -0.99
N MET A 62 5.43 5.52 -0.55
CA MET A 62 4.11 5.59 -1.18
C MET A 62 3.43 6.94 -0.98
N TRP A 63 3.57 7.55 0.19
CA TRP A 63 3.09 8.92 0.39
C TRP A 63 3.76 9.89 -0.58
N THR A 64 5.09 9.84 -0.72
CA THR A 64 5.83 10.65 -1.71
C THR A 64 5.32 10.40 -3.13
N ILE A 65 5.10 9.13 -3.51
CA ILE A 65 4.56 8.78 -4.83
C ILE A 65 3.18 9.43 -5.05
N TYR A 66 2.27 9.34 -4.09
CA TYR A 66 0.95 9.95 -4.23
C TYR A 66 0.97 11.47 -4.24
N ARG A 67 1.85 12.10 -3.47
CA ARG A 67 1.99 13.56 -3.44
C ARG A 67 2.60 14.15 -4.71
N GLN A 68 3.32 13.34 -5.48
CA GLN A 68 4.04 13.75 -6.70
C GLN A 68 3.40 13.23 -8.00
N THR A 69 2.35 12.40 -7.90
CA THR A 69 1.74 11.77 -9.06
C THR A 69 1.02 12.80 -9.95
N THR A 70 0.98 12.58 -11.26
CA THR A 70 0.15 13.39 -12.17
C THR A 70 -1.12 12.65 -12.59
N ALA A 71 -1.43 11.53 -11.93
CA ALA A 71 -2.58 10.70 -12.25
C ALA A 71 -3.89 11.45 -11.97
N THR A 72 -4.72 11.61 -13.01
CA THR A 72 -5.97 12.40 -12.96
C THR A 72 -7.06 11.84 -12.05
N HIS A 73 -6.94 10.58 -11.62
CA HIS A 73 -7.87 9.95 -10.68
C HIS A 73 -7.45 10.12 -9.21
N VAL A 74 -6.28 10.72 -8.96
CA VAL A 74 -5.79 11.02 -7.62
C VAL A 74 -6.13 12.47 -7.29
N ASP A 75 -6.96 12.64 -6.28
CA ASP A 75 -7.32 13.94 -5.72
C ASP A 75 -6.18 14.42 -4.80
N HIS A 76 -5.45 15.44 -5.24
CA HIS A 76 -4.27 15.93 -4.52
C HIS A 76 -4.61 16.63 -3.21
N ASP A 77 -5.74 17.34 -3.16
CA ASP A 77 -6.17 18.02 -1.94
C ASP A 77 -6.52 16.98 -0.86
N LEU A 78 -7.13 15.86 -1.27
CA LEU A 78 -7.37 14.73 -0.38
C LEU A 78 -6.08 14.06 0.09
N ILE A 79 -5.09 13.87 -0.79
CA ILE A 79 -3.79 13.30 -0.43
C ILE A 79 -3.09 14.18 0.61
N GLU A 80 -3.02 15.50 0.38
CA GLU A 80 -2.36 16.42 1.32
C GLU A 80 -3.10 16.50 2.66
N ALA A 81 -4.44 16.53 2.64
CA ALA A 81 -5.25 16.50 3.87
C ALA A 81 -4.99 15.23 4.69
N ALA A 82 -4.94 14.06 4.04
CA ALA A 82 -4.66 12.80 4.72
C ALA A 82 -3.20 12.72 5.22
N TYR A 83 -2.24 13.23 4.45
CA TYR A 83 -0.82 13.26 4.83
C TYR A 83 -0.52 14.21 6.00
N ALA A 84 -1.32 15.28 6.16
CA ALA A 84 -1.18 16.21 7.27
C ALA A 84 -1.45 15.54 8.64
N GLU A 85 -2.27 14.49 8.66
CA GLU A 85 -2.66 13.78 9.88
C GLU A 85 -1.67 12.65 10.24
N PRO A 86 -0.91 12.76 11.35
CA PRO A 86 0.15 11.80 11.68
C PRO A 86 -0.31 10.34 11.78
N ARG A 87 -1.55 10.12 12.25
CA ARG A 87 -2.13 8.78 12.39
C ARG A 87 -2.38 8.12 11.03
N LEU A 88 -2.85 8.87 10.03
CA LEU A 88 -3.05 8.35 8.68
C LEU A 88 -1.74 8.29 7.89
N ARG A 89 -0.85 9.27 8.08
CA ARG A 89 0.49 9.27 7.48
C ARG A 89 1.33 8.05 7.90
N ALA A 90 1.07 7.48 9.07
CA ALA A 90 1.71 6.25 9.52
C ALA A 90 1.14 4.97 8.87
N LEU A 91 -0.02 5.05 8.20
CA LEU A 91 -0.63 3.93 7.47
C LEU A 91 -0.16 3.91 6.01
N PHE A 92 -0.25 2.74 5.38
CA PHE A 92 0.10 2.58 3.97
C PHE A 92 -1.05 3.06 3.08
N PRO A 93 -0.88 4.15 2.31
CA PRO A 93 -1.93 4.62 1.43
C PRO A 93 -1.98 3.75 0.17
N PHE A 94 -3.18 3.47 -0.32
CA PHE A 94 -3.36 2.88 -1.64
C PHE A 94 -4.64 3.35 -2.30
N HIS A 95 -4.63 3.37 -3.62
CA HIS A 95 -5.81 3.63 -4.42
C HIS A 95 -6.40 2.31 -4.93
N SER A 96 -7.73 2.21 -4.84
CA SER A 96 -8.50 1.22 -5.56
C SER A 96 -9.66 1.92 -6.25
N HIS A 97 -9.70 1.83 -7.58
CA HIS A 97 -10.52 2.70 -8.43
C HIS A 97 -10.25 4.19 -8.13
N ARG A 98 -11.25 4.94 -7.68
CA ARG A 98 -11.17 6.37 -7.35
C ARG A 98 -11.12 6.65 -5.85
N SER A 99 -10.88 5.61 -5.04
CA SER A 99 -10.92 5.74 -3.58
C SER A 99 -9.52 5.71 -2.98
N LEU A 100 -9.26 6.63 -2.06
CA LEU A 100 -8.12 6.57 -1.16
C LEU A 100 -8.44 5.61 -0.01
N ASN A 101 -7.53 4.67 0.22
CA ASN A 101 -7.62 3.64 1.24
C ASN A 101 -6.37 3.69 2.12
N PHE A 102 -6.49 3.13 3.32
CA PHE A 102 -5.40 3.01 4.28
C PHE A 102 -5.29 1.56 4.74
N SER A 103 -4.07 1.02 4.73
CA SER A 103 -3.77 -0.33 5.20
C SER A 103 -2.83 -0.30 6.39
N ARG A 104 -3.04 -1.21 7.34
CA ARG A 104 -2.11 -1.49 8.46
C ARG A 104 -0.93 -2.36 8.05
N CYS A 105 -0.90 -2.84 6.81
CA CYS A 105 0.23 -3.57 6.24
C CYS A 105 0.63 -2.97 4.89
N THR A 106 1.89 -3.18 4.52
CA THR A 106 2.47 -2.59 3.29
C THR A 106 2.44 -3.53 2.09
N GLY A 107 2.17 -4.82 2.29
CA GLY A 107 2.11 -5.85 1.24
C GLY A 107 0.69 -6.37 1.02
N PHE A 108 0.42 -6.87 -0.20
CA PHE A 108 -0.89 -7.40 -0.57
C PHE A 108 -1.05 -8.88 -0.13
N PRO A 109 -2.23 -9.31 0.38
CA PRO A 109 -3.47 -8.56 0.56
C PRO A 109 -3.38 -7.46 1.63
N TYR A 110 -3.97 -6.29 1.35
CA TYR A 110 -4.03 -5.16 2.28
C TYR A 110 -5.16 -5.33 3.31
N THR A 111 -5.08 -4.64 4.45
CA THR A 111 -6.20 -4.58 5.39
C THR A 111 -7.33 -3.68 4.85
N HIS A 112 -8.56 -3.95 5.29
CA HIS A 112 -9.78 -3.24 4.86
C HIS A 112 -10.66 -2.80 6.05
N ASP A 113 -10.03 -2.65 7.21
CA ASP A 113 -10.61 -2.30 8.51
C ASP A 113 -10.52 -0.81 8.85
N VAL A 114 -10.07 0.01 7.90
CA VAL A 114 -10.10 1.48 7.97
C VAL A 114 -11.09 2.01 6.93
N PRO A 115 -11.89 3.04 7.24
CA PRO A 115 -12.77 3.66 6.26
C PRO A 115 -12.03 4.19 5.03
N VAL A 116 -12.75 4.26 3.92
CA VAL A 116 -12.23 4.68 2.62
C VAL A 116 -12.89 5.97 2.19
N ILE A 117 -12.14 6.82 1.51
CA ILE A 117 -12.62 8.11 1.01
C ILE A 117 -12.69 8.04 -0.51
N THR A 118 -13.87 8.25 -1.09
CA THR A 118 -14.07 8.37 -2.54
C THR A 118 -14.39 9.81 -2.90
N SER A 119 -13.59 10.41 -3.79
CA SER A 119 -13.87 11.72 -4.38
C SER A 119 -14.83 11.55 -5.57
N VAL A 120 -16.00 12.19 -5.50
CA VAL A 120 -17.06 12.16 -6.54
C VAL A 120 -17.65 13.56 -6.67
N ASP A 121 -17.56 14.16 -7.86
CA ASP A 121 -18.19 15.44 -8.21
C ASP A 121 -17.95 16.58 -7.20
N GLY A 122 -16.71 16.70 -6.70
CA GLY A 122 -16.31 17.73 -5.73
C GLY A 122 -16.71 17.44 -4.29
N LYS A 123 -17.19 16.22 -4.01
CA LYS A 123 -17.53 15.74 -2.68
C LYS A 123 -16.70 14.53 -2.28
N TYR A 124 -16.58 14.33 -0.98
CA TYR A 124 -15.85 13.24 -0.36
C TYR A 124 -16.82 12.35 0.40
N ARG A 125 -17.05 11.14 -0.13
CA ARG A 125 -17.85 10.12 0.53
C ARG A 125 -16.96 9.20 1.34
N VAL A 126 -17.28 9.03 2.62
CA VAL A 126 -16.57 8.15 3.54
C VAL A 126 -17.42 6.90 3.79
N THR A 127 -16.85 5.73 3.51
CA THR A 127 -17.57 4.45 3.61
C THR A 127 -16.69 3.35 4.18
N TRP A 128 -17.32 2.29 4.67
CA TRP A 128 -16.64 1.03 4.90
C TRP A 128 -16.49 0.23 3.60
N TRP A 129 -15.43 -0.56 3.47
CA TRP A 129 -15.24 -1.41 2.31
C TRP A 129 -16.35 -2.46 2.19
N LYS A 130 -17.10 -2.43 1.08
CA LYS A 130 -18.36 -3.18 0.93
C LYS A 130 -18.29 -4.67 1.21
N THR A 131 -17.20 -5.33 0.81
CA THR A 131 -17.11 -6.81 0.81
C THR A 131 -16.03 -7.37 1.73
N ARG A 132 -15.26 -6.51 2.40
CA ARG A 132 -14.04 -6.89 3.12
C ARG A 132 -13.86 -6.15 4.44
N SER A 133 -14.67 -5.13 4.71
CA SER A 133 -14.66 -4.50 6.03
C SER A 133 -15.36 -5.40 7.05
N PRO A 134 -14.80 -5.54 8.27
CA PRO A 134 -15.49 -6.24 9.36
C PRO A 134 -16.78 -5.52 9.80
N HIS A 135 -16.96 -4.26 9.42
CA HIS A 135 -18.15 -3.46 9.72
C HIS A 135 -19.26 -3.61 8.67
N GLY A 136 -19.01 -4.33 7.56
CA GLY A 136 -19.93 -4.49 6.44
C GLY A 136 -20.05 -3.24 5.54
N PRO A 137 -20.87 -3.27 4.48
CA PRO A 137 -21.12 -2.11 3.64
C PRO A 137 -21.97 -1.07 4.39
N ALA A 138 -21.35 0.03 4.81
CA ALA A 138 -22.08 1.15 5.40
C ALA A 138 -21.46 2.49 5.02
N ASP A 139 -22.34 3.47 4.76
CA ASP A 139 -21.96 4.86 4.61
C ASP A 139 -21.71 5.47 5.99
N ILE A 140 -20.59 6.19 6.11
CA ILE A 140 -20.23 6.92 7.34
C ILE A 140 -20.65 8.38 7.21
N GLY A 141 -20.43 8.98 6.03
CA GLY A 141 -20.83 10.36 5.77
C GLY A 141 -20.35 10.88 4.42
N GLU A 142 -20.76 12.10 4.10
CA GLU A 142 -20.35 12.85 2.93
C GLU A 142 -20.02 14.29 3.35
N THR A 143 -19.00 14.88 2.74
CA THR A 143 -18.59 16.28 2.97
C THR A 143 -18.03 16.89 1.69
N GLU A 144 -17.95 18.21 1.64
CA GLU A 144 -17.37 18.99 0.54
C GLU A 144 -15.90 19.38 0.83
N ASN A 145 -15.37 19.06 2.01
CA ASN A 145 -14.01 19.39 2.43
C ASN A 145 -13.17 18.13 2.68
N PRO A 146 -11.96 18.01 2.11
CA PRO A 146 -11.11 16.82 2.30
C PRO A 146 -10.66 16.63 3.76
N HIS A 147 -10.46 17.71 4.52
CA HIS A 147 -10.08 17.62 5.93
C HIS A 147 -11.21 17.06 6.79
N ASP A 148 -12.46 17.43 6.51
CA ASP A 148 -13.62 16.87 7.21
C ASP A 148 -13.79 15.37 6.89
N ALA A 149 -13.49 14.96 5.65
CA ALA A 149 -13.54 13.56 5.26
C ALA A 149 -12.48 12.74 6.01
N VAL A 150 -11.27 13.28 6.11
CA VAL A 150 -10.19 12.72 6.92
C VAL A 150 -10.57 12.65 8.40
N ALA A 151 -11.21 13.68 8.96
CA ALA A 151 -11.69 13.66 10.33
C ALA A 151 -12.72 12.54 10.57
N LEU A 152 -13.63 12.29 9.62
CA LEU A 152 -14.56 11.16 9.68
C LEU A 152 -13.83 9.81 9.71
N VAL A 153 -12.77 9.64 8.92
CA VAL A 153 -11.92 8.43 8.98
C VAL A 153 -11.28 8.28 10.35
N LEU A 154 -10.71 9.36 10.90
CA LEU A 154 -10.00 9.34 12.19
C LEU A 154 -10.89 8.94 13.36
N VAL A 155 -12.17 9.37 13.36
CA VAL A 155 -13.18 9.00 14.36
C VAL A 155 -13.48 7.50 14.34
N HIS A 156 -13.35 6.87 13.18
CA HIS A 156 -13.69 5.47 12.95
C HIS A 156 -12.46 4.57 12.77
N LEU A 157 -11.26 5.05 13.12
CA LEU A 157 -10.08 4.19 13.13
C LEU A 157 -10.26 3.03 14.13
N PRO A 158 -9.81 1.82 13.80
CA PRO A 158 -9.90 0.69 14.71
C PRO A 158 -9.13 0.97 16.01
N ALA A 159 -9.60 0.38 17.11
CA ALA A 159 -8.91 0.48 18.38
C ALA A 159 -7.47 -0.07 18.25
N GLY A 160 -6.48 0.64 18.78
CA GLY A 160 -5.08 0.23 18.67
C GLY A 160 -4.47 0.36 17.27
N CYS A 161 -5.10 1.09 16.34
CA CYS A 161 -4.54 1.35 15.00
C CYS A 161 -3.18 2.07 15.10
N GLY A 162 -2.10 1.29 14.96
CA GLY A 162 -0.73 1.75 14.94
C GLY A 162 -0.18 1.93 13.51
N PRO A 163 1.12 2.25 13.38
CA PRO A 163 1.79 2.36 12.09
C PRO A 163 1.69 1.07 11.27
N ALA A 164 1.67 1.21 9.94
CA ALA A 164 1.64 0.05 9.06
C ALA A 164 2.94 -0.75 9.15
N VAL A 165 2.83 -2.08 9.11
CA VAL A 165 3.96 -3.00 9.22
C VAL A 165 4.29 -3.70 7.89
N ALA A 166 5.51 -4.21 7.78
CA ALA A 166 5.91 -5.05 6.64
C ALA A 166 5.21 -6.42 6.72
N GLY A 167 4.56 -6.85 5.65
CA GLY A 167 3.71 -8.04 5.66
C GLY A 167 2.39 -7.80 4.94
N THR A 168 1.50 -8.76 5.08
CA THR A 168 0.16 -8.81 4.51
C THR A 168 -0.91 -8.76 5.60
N ALA A 169 -2.18 -8.63 5.22
CA ALA A 169 -3.29 -8.71 6.16
C ALA A 169 -3.35 -10.06 6.87
N ASP A 170 -3.03 -11.15 6.15
CA ASP A 170 -3.03 -12.50 6.71
C ASP A 170 -1.99 -12.65 7.84
N ASP A 171 -0.85 -11.95 7.73
CA ASP A 171 0.19 -11.93 8.77
C ASP A 171 -0.29 -11.20 10.05
N LEU A 172 -1.16 -10.19 9.91
CA LEU A 172 -1.71 -9.42 11.03
C LEU A 172 -2.81 -10.18 11.78
N ASP A 173 -3.74 -10.81 11.05
CA ASP A 173 -4.84 -11.58 11.66
C ASP A 173 -4.31 -12.76 12.51
N THR A 174 -3.18 -13.34 12.09
CA THR A 174 -2.50 -14.40 12.83
C THR A 174 -1.85 -13.89 14.13
N SER A 175 -1.44 -12.62 14.17
CA SER A 175 -0.82 -11.99 15.34
C SER A 175 -1.83 -11.51 16.38
N ASP A 176 -3.04 -11.09 15.95
CA ASP A 176 -4.12 -10.66 16.85
C ASP A 176 -4.84 -11.86 17.52
N SER A 177 -4.56 -13.09 17.07
CA SER A 177 -5.14 -14.34 17.60
C SER A 177 -4.26 -15.07 18.63
N ALA A 178 -3.09 -14.51 18.98
CA ALA A 178 -2.09 -15.10 19.89
C ALA A 178 -2.06 -14.37 21.24
#